data_AF-A0A6B3GJB8-F1
#
_entry.id   AF-A0A6B3GJB8-F1
#
_cell.length_a   1.000
_cell.length_b   1.000
_cell.length_c   1.000
_cell.angle_alpha   90.00
_cell.angle_beta   90.00
_cell.angle_gamma   90.00
#
_symmetry.space_group_name_H-M   'P 1'
#
loop_
_entity.id
_entity.type
_entity.pdbx_description
1 polymer ?
#
loop_
_entity_poly.entity_id
_entity_poly.type
_entity_poly.pdbx_seq_one_letter_code
_entity_poly.pdbx_strand_id
1 'polypeptide(L)'
;SMSLFDNIAFPLREHTRKKESEIRRIVMERIDIVGLLGAEGKLPGEISGGMRKRAGLARALVLDPQIILCDEPDSGLDPVRTAYLSQLLIDLNAQIDATMLIVT
;
A
#
# COMPACT_ATOMS: atom_id res chain seq x y z
N SER A 1 4.05 9.99 15.64
CA SER A 1 4.09 9.05 14.50
C SER A 1 2.87 8.16 14.52
N MET A 2 2.27 7.92 13.37
CA MET A 2 1.11 7.04 13.20
C MET A 2 1.59 5.60 12.96
N SER A 3 0.80 4.60 13.38
CA SER A 3 1.06 3.18 13.04
C SER A 3 0.92 2.93 11.54
N LEU A 4 1.38 1.77 11.06
CA LEU A 4 1.15 1.33 9.68
C LEU A 4 -0.34 1.30 9.35
N PHE A 5 -1.17 0.75 10.26
CA PHE A 5 -2.62 0.75 10.13
C PHE A 5 -3.17 2.17 9.98
N ASP A 6 -2.79 3.08 10.88
CA ASP A 6 -3.32 4.45 10.87
C ASP A 6 -2.87 5.23 9.63
N ASN A 7 -1.64 5.00 9.14
CA ASN A 7 -1.17 5.60 7.89
C ASN A 7 -2.03 5.16 6.70
N ILE A 8 -2.38 3.88 6.64
CA ILE A 8 -3.19 3.31 5.55
C ILE A 8 -4.66 3.71 5.71
N ALA A 9 -5.17 3.84 6.93
CA ALA A 9 -6.53 4.29 7.23
C ALA A 9 -6.75 5.78 6.96
N PHE A 10 -5.70 6.58 6.97
CA PHE A 10 -5.78 8.04 6.90
C PHE A 10 -6.62 8.58 5.72
N PRO A 11 -6.40 8.15 4.46
CA PRO A 11 -7.18 8.66 3.33
C PRO A 11 -8.68 8.32 3.44
N LEU A 12 -9.03 7.16 4.00
CA LEU A 12 -10.42 6.76 4.22
C LEU A 12 -11.09 7.65 5.27
N ARG A 13 -10.37 7.98 6.36
CA ARG A 13 -10.88 8.85 7.43
C ARG A 13 -11.07 10.29 6.95
N GLU A 14 -10.19 10.79 6.08
CA GLU A 14 -10.23 12.16 5.58
C GLU A 14 -11.22 12.37 4.41
N HIS A 15 -11.32 11.40 3.50
CA HIS A 15 -12.06 11.56 2.24
C HIS A 15 -13.38 10.78 2.18
N THR A 16 -13.73 10.03 3.23
CA THR A 16 -15.00 9.28 3.28
C THR A 16 -15.73 9.49 4.61
N ARG A 17 -16.99 9.05 4.68
CA ARG A 17 -17.79 9.04 5.92
C ARG A 17 -18.04 7.60 6.41
N LYS A 18 -17.15 6.68 6.07
CA LYS A 18 -17.26 5.26 6.44
C LYS A 18 -17.13 5.10 7.96
N LYS A 19 -17.79 4.08 8.52
CA LYS A 19 -17.67 3.75 9.94
C LYS A 19 -16.29 3.13 10.21
N GLU A 20 -15.78 3.29 11.42
CA GLU A 20 -14.45 2.76 11.80
C GLU A 20 -14.34 1.24 11.62
N SER A 21 -15.43 0.49 11.81
CA SER A 21 -15.47 -0.95 11.52
C SER A 21 -15.28 -1.27 10.04
N GLU A 22 -15.84 -0.45 9.15
CA GLU A 22 -15.69 -0.58 7.70
C GLU A 22 -14.28 -0.17 7.26
N ILE A 23 -13.74 0.92 7.81
CA ILE A 23 -12.37 1.37 7.57
C ILE A 23 -11.39 0.26 7.96
N ARG A 24 -11.54 -0.32 9.16
CA ARG A 24 -10.70 -1.44 9.59
C ARG A 24 -10.75 -2.60 8.60
N ARG A 25 -11.94 -2.99 8.12
CA ARG A 25 -12.07 -4.07 7.14
C ARG A 25 -11.29 -3.78 5.86
N ILE A 26 -11.49 -2.60 5.26
CA ILE A 26 -10.81 -2.19 4.02
C ILE A 26 -9.29 -2.14 4.22
N VAL A 27 -8.84 -1.54 5.32
CA VAL A 27 -7.41 -1.39 5.60
C VAL A 27 -6.73 -2.76 5.76
N MET A 28 -7.34 -3.69 6.50
CA MET A 28 -6.81 -5.04 6.68
C MET A 28 -6.73 -5.80 5.35
N GLU A 29 -7.74 -5.67 4.49
CA GLU A 29 -7.75 -6.26 3.15
C GLU A 29 -6.60 -5.70 2.28
N ARG A 30 -6.39 -4.38 2.26
CA ARG A 30 -5.29 -3.79 1.50
C ARG A 30 -3.91 -4.12 2.08
N ILE A 31 -3.79 -4.27 3.40
CA ILE A 31 -2.56 -4.73 4.06
C ILE A 31 -2.20 -6.17 3.66
N ASP A 32 -3.20 -7.04 3.54
CA ASP A 32 -3.02 -8.43 3.09
C ASP A 32 -2.56 -8.50 1.64
N ILE A 33 -3.21 -7.76 0.75
CA ILE A 33 -2.85 -7.69 -0.67
C ILE A 33 -1.37 -7.32 -0.88
N VAL A 34 -0.82 -6.42 -0.07
CA VAL A 34 0.60 -6.03 -0.16
C VAL A 34 1.55 -6.92 0.66
N GLY A 35 1.04 -7.97 1.30
CA GLY A 35 1.81 -8.93 2.08
C GLY A 35 2.39 -8.35 3.37
N LEU A 36 1.63 -7.50 4.07
CA LEU A 36 2.03 -6.85 5.33
C LEU A 36 1.17 -7.24 6.53
N LEU A 37 0.40 -8.32 6.45
CA LEU A 37 -0.31 -8.87 7.62
C LEU A 37 0.65 -9.12 8.80
N GLY A 38 0.20 -8.76 10.00
CA GLY A 38 0.98 -8.83 11.24
C GLY A 38 1.93 -7.64 11.47
N ALA A 39 2.01 -6.69 10.53
CA ALA A 39 2.81 -5.46 10.68
C ALA A 39 1.96 -4.21 10.98
N GLU A 40 0.66 -4.36 11.21
CA GLU A 40 -0.32 -3.26 11.30
C GLU A 40 -0.02 -2.30 12.46
N GLY A 41 0.42 -2.85 13.59
CA GLY A 41 0.78 -2.09 14.78
C GLY A 41 2.18 -1.45 14.72
N LYS A 42 3.00 -1.79 13.72
CA LYS A 42 4.38 -1.28 13.64
C LYS A 42 4.41 0.18 13.27
N LEU A 43 5.34 0.91 13.85
CA LEU A 43 5.66 2.30 13.49
C LEU A 43 6.60 2.35 12.27
N PRO A 44 6.67 3.48 11.55
CA PRO A 44 7.52 3.64 10.37
C PRO A 44 9.02 3.32 10.59
N GLY A 45 9.52 3.49 11.82
CA GLY A 45 10.90 3.14 12.20
C GLY A 45 11.14 1.64 12.41
N GLU A 46 10.08 0.83 12.52
CA GLU A 46 10.13 -0.60 12.80
C GLU A 46 9.93 -1.48 11.55
N ILE A 47 9.76 -0.85 10.38
CA ILE A 47 9.52 -1.50 9.10
C ILE A 47 10.67 -1.21 8.12
N SER A 48 11.02 -2.21 7.29
CA SER A 48 12.10 -2.09 6.31
C SER A 48 11.75 -1.12 5.18
N GLY A 49 12.75 -0.68 4.39
CA GLY A 49 12.50 0.19 3.22
C GLY A 49 11.48 -0.40 2.23
N GLY A 50 11.58 -1.70 1.93
CA GLY A 50 10.60 -2.39 1.08
C GLY A 50 9.21 -2.50 1.72
N MET A 51 9.12 -2.65 3.04
CA MET A 51 7.84 -2.59 3.75
C MET A 51 7.23 -1.19 3.71
N ARG A 52 8.03 -0.12 3.81
CA ARG A 52 7.56 1.27 3.67
C ARG A 52 6.96 1.53 2.30
N LYS A 53 7.63 1.07 1.23
CA LYS A 53 7.11 1.20 -0.14
C LYS A 53 5.78 0.47 -0.32
N ARG A 54 5.69 -0.77 0.16
CA ARG A 54 4.44 -1.56 0.13
C ARG A 54 3.32 -0.96 1.00
N ALA A 55 3.64 -0.38 2.15
CA ALA A 55 2.67 0.34 2.97
C ALA A 55 2.15 1.60 2.26
N GLY A 56 3.03 2.32 1.54
CA GLY A 56 2.65 3.44 0.68
C GLY A 56 1.71 3.02 -0.44
N LEU A 57 1.98 1.88 -1.07
CA LEU A 57 1.11 1.28 -2.08
C LEU A 57 -0.27 0.92 -1.50
N ALA A 58 -0.32 0.23 -0.35
CA ALA A 58 -1.58 -0.06 0.33
C ALA A 58 -2.36 1.22 0.63
N ARG A 59 -1.69 2.29 1.10
CA ARG A 59 -2.31 3.60 1.35
C ARG A 59 -2.87 4.24 0.07
N ALA A 60 -2.25 4.04 -1.09
CA ALA A 60 -2.78 4.53 -2.35
C ALA A 60 -4.04 3.73 -2.78
N LEU A 61 -4.05 2.43 -2.51
CA LEU A 61 -5.12 1.51 -2.93
C LEU A 61 -6.40 1.58 -2.09
N VAL A 62 -6.36 2.06 -0.83
CA VAL A 62 -7.55 2.06 0.04
C VAL A 62 -8.73 2.86 -0.49
N LEU A 63 -8.49 3.87 -1.33
CA LEU A 63 -9.53 4.69 -1.95
C LEU A 63 -10.13 4.08 -3.22
N ASP A 64 -9.69 2.89 -3.61
CA ASP A 64 -10.09 2.22 -4.84
C ASP A 64 -9.90 3.13 -6.09
N PRO A 65 -8.66 3.60 -6.34
CA PRO A 65 -8.41 4.59 -7.38
C PRO A 65 -8.54 3.98 -8.78
N GLN A 66 -9.03 4.77 -9.73
CA GLN A 66 -9.06 4.38 -11.15
C GLN A 66 -7.67 4.50 -11.83
N ILE A 67 -6.78 5.32 -11.25
CA ILE A 67 -5.43 5.57 -11.78
C ILE A 67 -4.43 5.54 -10.63
N ILE A 68 -3.33 4.82 -10.81
CA ILE A 68 -2.20 4.78 -9.88
C ILE A 68 -0.96 5.32 -10.59
N LEU A 69 -0.34 6.33 -10.00
CA LEU A 69 0.91 6.91 -10.47
C LEU A 69 2.04 6.46 -9.54
N CYS A 70 3.04 5.78 -10.09
CA CYS A 70 4.22 5.33 -9.36
C CYS A 70 5.45 6.06 -9.91
N ASP A 71 6.09 6.85 -9.07
CA ASP A 71 7.35 7.53 -9.38
C ASP A 71 8.50 6.78 -8.70
N GLU A 72 9.44 6.27 -9.51
CA GLU A 72 10.61 5.48 -9.12
C GLU A 72 10.32 4.41 -8.03
N PRO A 73 9.41 3.45 -8.28
CA PRO A 73 8.99 2.49 -7.27
C PRO A 73 10.12 1.57 -6.82
N ASP A 74 11.15 1.34 -7.61
CA ASP A 74 12.28 0.44 -7.37
C ASP A 74 13.50 1.09 -6.67
N SER A 75 13.60 2.43 -6.66
CA SER A 75 14.71 3.21 -6.07
C SER A 75 15.19 2.71 -4.69
N GLY A 76 16.51 2.48 -4.53
CA GLY A 76 17.09 2.10 -3.24
C GLY A 76 16.70 0.70 -2.72
N LEU A 77 16.17 -0.17 -3.59
CA LEU A 77 16.00 -1.60 -3.32
C LEU A 77 17.14 -2.41 -3.96
N ASP A 78 17.46 -3.56 -3.37
CA ASP A 78 18.33 -4.55 -4.02
C ASP A 78 17.58 -5.23 -5.20
N PRO A 79 18.31 -5.87 -6.14
CA PRO A 79 17.69 -6.48 -7.32
C PRO A 79 16.61 -7.52 -7.02
N VAL A 80 16.76 -8.28 -5.92
CA VAL A 80 15.79 -9.30 -5.52
C VAL A 80 14.49 -8.65 -5.04
N ARG A 81 14.59 -7.60 -4.22
CA ARG A 81 13.42 -6.85 -3.75
C ARG A 81 12.73 -6.06 -4.86
N THR A 82 13.50 -5.58 -5.83
CA THR A 82 12.96 -4.91 -7.02
C THR A 82 12.05 -5.85 -7.81
N ALA A 83 12.55 -7.06 -8.13
CA ALA A 83 11.75 -8.08 -8.81
C ALA A 83 10.46 -8.43 -8.05
N TYR A 84 10.53 -8.54 -6.73
CA TYR A 84 9.35 -8.79 -5.89
C TYR A 84 8.33 -7.64 -5.96
N LEU A 85 8.78 -6.38 -5.92
CA LEU A 85 7.89 -5.23 -6.04
C LEU A 85 7.25 -5.14 -7.43
N SER A 86 8.02 -5.38 -8.49
CA SER A 86 7.51 -5.41 -9.86
C SER A 86 6.44 -6.49 -10.03
N GLN A 87 6.66 -7.70 -9.49
CA GLN A 87 5.66 -8.76 -9.54
C GLN A 87 4.38 -8.36 -8.78
N LEU A 88 4.53 -7.75 -7.60
CA LEU A 88 3.39 -7.26 -6.83
C LEU A 88 2.57 -6.22 -7.63
N LEU A 89 3.23 -5.30 -8.34
CA LEU A 89 2.54 -4.31 -9.18
C LEU A 89 1.78 -4.97 -10.34
N ILE A 90 2.37 -5.99 -10.97
CA ILE A 90 1.71 -6.77 -12.04
C ILE A 90 0.48 -7.50 -11.48
N ASP A 91 0.64 -8.18 -10.35
CA ASP A 91 -0.45 -8.94 -9.71
C ASP A 91 -1.60 -8.01 -9.29
N LEU A 92 -1.26 -6.83 -8.76
CA LEU A 92 -2.22 -5.79 -8.42
C LEU A 92 -2.97 -5.26 -9.64
N ASN A 93 -2.26 -4.98 -10.73
CA ASN A 93 -2.87 -4.49 -11.98
C ASN A 93 -3.80 -5.53 -12.62
N ALA A 94 -3.56 -6.82 -12.38
CA ALA A 94 -4.45 -7.89 -12.83
C ALA A 94 -5.70 -8.05 -11.94
N GLN A 95 -5.60 -7.70 -10.65
CA GLN A 95 -6.70 -7.84 -9.69
C GLN A 95 -7.58 -6.58 -9.58
N ILE A 96 -7.02 -5.42 -9.86
CA ILE A 96 -7.67 -4.12 -9.70
C ILE A 96 -7.90 -3.52 -11.08
N ASP A 97 -9.13 -3.05 -11.35
CA ASP A 97 -9.50 -2.35 -12.58
C ASP A 97 -8.97 -0.89 -12.58
N ALA A 98 -7.66 -0.73 -12.40
CA ALA A 98 -6.98 0.55 -12.31
C ALA A 98 -5.91 0.67 -13.40
N THR A 99 -5.76 1.85 -13.97
CA THR A 99 -4.66 2.15 -14.90
C THR A 99 -3.40 2.50 -14.09
N MET A 100 -2.31 1.75 -14.26
CA MET A 100 -1.01 2.07 -13.65
C MET A 100 -0.08 2.79 -14.61
N LEU A 101 0.45 3.94 -14.20
CA LEU A 101 1.57 4.62 -14.85
C LEU A 101 2.79 4.54 -13.94
N ILE A 102 3.86 3.91 -14.43
CA ILE A 102 5.12 3.76 -13.70
C ILE A 102 6.20 4.56 -14.42
N VAL A 103 6.87 5.46 -13.69
CA VAL A 103 8.05 6.19 -14.13
C VAL A 103 9.27 5.59 -13.44
N THR A 104 10.30 5.27 -14.22
CA THR A 104 11.56 4.66 -13.76
C THR A 104 12.73 5.17 -14.57
#